data_AF-A0A453QJK4-F1
#
_entry.id   AF-A0A453QJK4-F1
#
_cell.length_a   1.000
_cell.length_b   1.000
_cell.length_c   1.000
_cell.angle_alpha   90.00
_cell.angle_beta   90.00
_cell.angle_gamma   90.00
#
_symmetry.space_group_name_H-M   'P 1'
#
loop_
_entity.id
_entity.type
_entity.pdbx_description
1 polymer ?
#
loop_
_entity_poly.entity_id
_entity_poly.type
_entity_poly.pdbx_seq_one_letter_code
_entity_poly.pdbx_strand_id
1 'polypeptide(L)'
;GRVMGLGNPDYANTMYLLAKVLSQQGKGKDAEALIRESIRILEEAGLGESPACIQRMKFLSLELVKSKQLAEAENLQRKILHNLELSKGWNSLDTTAAAETLSVTLQNIGNLKESEELLERCLTVRRKILSEDHFEVAGILVHLARLTLLKITSDIKVNNDLSTPHLVKAKQLVNDSIRITEGILNPSRENRKKLNSTFAMEREKIGAIVVLMHESQFSY
;
A
#
# COMPACT_ATOMS: atom_id res chain seq x y z
N GLY A 1 8.64 13.04 42.05
CA GLY A 1 8.40 12.33 40.78
C GLY A 1 7.44 13.15 39.95
N ARG A 2 7.83 13.59 38.76
CA ARG A 2 6.90 14.25 37.83
C ARG A 2 5.89 13.21 37.39
N VAL A 3 4.65 13.36 37.81
CA VAL A 3 3.51 12.60 37.27
C VAL A 3 3.44 12.98 35.79
N MET A 4 3.86 12.08 34.92
CA MET A 4 3.80 12.30 33.47
C MET A 4 2.32 12.32 33.09
N GLY A 5 1.80 13.50 32.75
CA GLY A 5 0.40 13.69 32.40
C GLY A 5 -0.02 12.96 31.12
N LEU A 6 -1.33 12.90 30.88
CA LEU A 6 -1.99 12.24 29.74
C LEU A 6 -1.50 12.70 28.34
N GLY A 7 -0.72 13.78 28.25
CA GLY A 7 -0.13 14.31 27.01
C GLY A 7 1.29 13.81 26.70
N ASN A 8 1.80 12.75 27.36
CA ASN A 8 3.15 12.24 27.11
C ASN A 8 3.21 11.30 25.88
N PRO A 9 4.19 11.47 24.97
CA PRO A 9 4.47 10.52 23.87
C PRO A 9 4.54 9.03 24.27
N ASP A 10 5.00 8.71 25.47
CA ASP A 10 5.04 7.33 26.00
C ASP A 10 3.64 6.74 26.22
N TYR A 11 2.69 7.60 26.62
CA TYR A 11 1.29 7.21 26.76
C TYR A 11 0.66 6.95 25.38
N ALA A 12 0.94 7.81 24.40
CA ALA A 12 0.53 7.57 23.01
C ALA A 12 1.09 6.24 22.47
N ASN A 13 2.34 5.90 22.79
CA ASN A 13 2.92 4.61 22.39
C ASN A 13 2.19 3.42 23.01
N THR A 14 1.80 3.51 24.29
CA THR A 14 1.03 2.47 24.96
C THR A 14 -0.32 2.25 24.28
N MET A 15 -1.05 3.32 23.96
CA MET A 15 -2.32 3.24 23.25
C MET A 15 -2.16 2.60 21.86
N TYR A 16 -1.12 2.97 21.11
CA TYR A 16 -0.82 2.36 19.80
C TYR A 16 -0.55 0.86 19.90
N LEU A 17 0.27 0.43 20.85
CA LEU A 17 0.58 -0.99 21.02
C LEU A 17 -0.65 -1.80 21.43
N LEU A 18 -1.48 -1.26 22.33
CA LEU A 18 -2.73 -1.90 22.72
C LEU A 18 -3.73 -1.97 21.55
N ALA A 19 -3.83 -0.91 20.74
CA ALA A 19 -4.65 -0.92 19.52
C ALA A 19 -4.27 -2.06 18.57
N LYS A 20 -2.96 -2.30 18.37
CA LYS A 20 -2.48 -3.42 17.55
C LYS A 20 -2.92 -4.77 18.10
N VAL A 21 -2.80 -4.98 19.42
CA VAL A 21 -3.21 -6.23 20.07
C VAL A 21 -4.72 -6.43 19.93
N LEU A 22 -5.53 -5.39 20.16
CA LEU A 22 -6.99 -5.47 20.04
C LEU A 22 -7.44 -5.73 18.60
N SER A 23 -6.81 -5.10 17.61
CA SER A 23 -7.08 -5.37 16.19
C SER A 23 -6.81 -6.83 15.83
N GLN A 24 -5.70 -7.40 16.33
CA GLN A 24 -5.38 -8.83 16.14
C GLN A 24 -6.38 -9.77 16.82
N GLN A 25 -7.08 -9.31 17.86
CA GLN A 25 -8.16 -10.04 18.52
C GLN A 25 -9.54 -9.84 17.86
N GLY A 26 -9.61 -9.12 16.74
CA GLY A 26 -10.87 -8.80 16.06
C GLY A 26 -11.68 -7.68 16.72
N LYS A 27 -11.12 -6.99 17.72
CA LYS A 27 -11.77 -5.87 18.42
C LYS A 27 -11.49 -4.55 17.71
N GLY A 28 -11.95 -4.45 16.46
CA GLY A 28 -11.63 -3.33 15.56
C GLY A 28 -12.06 -1.96 16.08
N LYS A 29 -13.26 -1.85 16.69
CA LYS A 29 -13.77 -0.57 17.23
C LYS A 29 -12.92 -0.05 18.39
N ASP A 30 -12.52 -0.93 19.30
CA ASP A 30 -11.67 -0.58 20.44
C ASP A 30 -10.27 -0.18 19.95
N ALA A 31 -9.73 -0.92 18.98
CA ALA A 31 -8.45 -0.58 18.35
C ALA A 31 -8.50 0.80 17.66
N GLU A 32 -9.58 1.10 16.94
CA GLU A 32 -9.79 2.38 16.28
C GLU A 32 -9.82 3.54 17.30
N ALA A 33 -10.55 3.39 18.40
CA ALA A 33 -10.63 4.40 19.45
C ALA A 33 -9.24 4.70 20.05
N LEU A 34 -8.47 3.65 20.37
CA LEU A 34 -7.14 3.80 20.95
C LEU A 34 -6.12 4.41 19.98
N ILE A 35 -6.16 4.06 18.69
CA ILE A 35 -5.23 4.65 17.73
C ILE A 35 -5.54 6.12 17.47
N ARG A 36 -6.82 6.51 17.42
CA ARG A 36 -7.22 7.91 17.31
C ARG A 36 -6.72 8.72 18.50
N GLU A 37 -6.87 8.18 19.71
CA GLU A 37 -6.35 8.82 20.92
C GLU A 37 -4.82 8.96 20.88
N SER A 38 -4.11 7.92 20.42
CA SER A 38 -2.66 8.01 20.22
C SER A 38 -2.25 9.09 19.23
N ILE A 39 -3.01 9.28 18.14
CA ILE A 39 -2.72 10.30 17.13
C ILE A 39 -2.97 11.69 17.74
N ARG A 40 -4.12 11.87 18.42
CA ARG A 40 -4.50 13.12 19.08
C ARG A 40 -3.43 13.59 20.07
N ILE A 41 -2.92 12.71 20.93
CA ILE A 41 -1.85 13.04 21.89
C ILE A 41 -0.59 13.54 21.17
N LEU A 42 -0.21 12.91 20.05
CA LEU A 42 0.96 13.34 19.28
C LEU A 42 0.71 14.68 18.59
N GLU A 43 -0.48 14.92 18.04
CA GLU A 43 -0.84 16.19 17.43
C GLU A 43 -0.84 17.33 18.44
N GLU A 44 -1.45 17.12 19.62
CA GLU A 44 -1.46 18.10 20.73
C GLU A 44 -0.05 18.39 21.27
N ALA A 45 0.87 17.42 21.18
CA ALA A 45 2.28 17.60 21.54
C ALA A 45 3.14 18.24 20.43
N GLY A 46 2.55 18.67 19.30
CA GLY A 46 3.28 19.22 18.16
C GLY A 46 4.07 18.20 17.34
N LEU A 47 3.77 16.90 17.51
CA LEU A 47 4.42 15.77 16.84
C LEU A 47 3.50 15.15 15.75
N GLY A 48 2.50 15.89 15.26
CA GLY A 48 1.52 15.41 14.29
C GLY A 48 2.11 14.96 12.95
N GLU A 49 3.25 15.52 12.54
CA GLU A 49 3.98 15.17 11.31
C GLU A 49 5.15 14.21 11.57
N SER A 50 5.34 13.80 12.83
CA SER A 50 6.45 12.91 13.19
C SER A 50 6.31 11.53 12.52
N PRO A 51 7.41 10.82 12.26
CA PRO A 51 7.35 9.44 11.77
C PRO A 51 6.49 8.53 12.65
N ALA A 52 6.48 8.76 13.96
CA ALA A 52 5.64 8.03 14.90
C ALA A 52 4.14 8.26 14.65
N CYS A 53 3.72 9.51 14.44
CA CYS A 53 2.34 9.84 14.10
C CYS A 53 1.94 9.27 12.74
N ILE A 54 2.80 9.39 11.73
CA ILE A 54 2.57 8.82 10.40
C ILE A 54 2.34 7.30 10.46
N GLN A 55 3.11 6.57 11.27
CA GLN A 55 2.90 5.13 11.46
C GLN A 55 1.53 4.81 12.08
N ARG A 56 1.06 5.63 13.01
CA ARG A 56 -0.26 5.47 13.65
C ARG A 56 -1.39 5.79 12.66
N MET A 57 -1.23 6.84 11.86
CA MET A 57 -2.15 7.16 10.77
C MET A 57 -2.22 6.03 9.73
N LYS A 58 -1.07 5.42 9.36
CA LYS A 58 -1.04 4.24 8.47
C LYS A 58 -1.80 3.04 9.06
N PHE A 59 -1.65 2.80 10.36
CA PHE A 59 -2.40 1.74 11.04
C PHE A 59 -3.91 2.04 11.04
N LEU A 60 -4.31 3.25 11.42
CA LEU A 60 -5.72 3.66 11.41
C LEU A 60 -6.33 3.56 10.01
N SER A 61 -5.63 4.00 8.95
CA SER A 61 -6.17 3.93 7.59
C SER A 61 -6.44 2.49 7.14
N LEU A 62 -5.60 1.52 7.55
CA LEU A 62 -5.84 0.11 7.29
C LEU A 62 -7.09 -0.41 8.03
N GLU A 63 -7.27 -0.05 9.30
CA GLU A 63 -8.45 -0.44 10.07
C GLU A 63 -9.75 0.17 9.51
N LEU A 64 -9.69 1.41 9.02
CA LEU A 64 -10.81 2.08 8.35
C LEU A 64 -11.18 1.37 7.06
N VAL A 65 -10.21 0.98 6.23
CA VAL A 65 -10.47 0.20 5.00
C VAL A 65 -11.11 -1.15 5.33
N LYS A 66 -10.61 -1.88 6.33
CA LYS A 66 -11.21 -3.15 6.79
C LYS A 66 -12.66 -2.95 7.24
N SER A 67 -12.94 -1.84 7.90
CA SER A 67 -14.28 -1.46 8.38
C SER A 67 -15.15 -0.78 7.31
N LYS A 68 -14.71 -0.75 6.04
CA LYS A 68 -15.40 -0.12 4.89
C LYS A 68 -15.65 1.39 5.03
N GLN A 69 -14.91 2.07 5.92
CA GLN A 69 -14.93 3.52 6.09
C GLN A 69 -14.00 4.20 5.08
N LEU A 70 -14.27 4.03 3.78
CA LEU A 70 -13.33 4.36 2.70
C LEU A 70 -13.04 5.86 2.56
N ALA A 71 -14.04 6.72 2.72
CA ALA A 71 -13.87 8.17 2.59
C ALA A 71 -12.92 8.75 3.66
N GLU A 72 -13.02 8.25 4.89
CA GLU A 72 -12.11 8.67 5.96
C GLU A 72 -10.70 8.09 5.77
N ALA A 73 -10.61 6.83 5.34
CA ALA A 73 -9.33 6.21 5.00
C ALA A 73 -8.61 7.01 3.89
N GLU A 74 -9.34 7.44 2.85
CA GLU A 74 -8.80 8.27 1.77
C GLU A 74 -8.22 9.59 2.31
N ASN A 75 -8.97 10.33 3.13
CA ASN A 75 -8.51 11.59 3.71
C ASN A 75 -7.20 11.38 4.51
N LEU A 76 -7.17 10.34 5.34
CA LEU A 76 -5.99 10.01 6.13
C LEU A 76 -4.80 9.61 5.25
N GLN A 77 -5.03 8.83 4.20
CA GLN A 77 -4.00 8.43 3.23
C GLN A 77 -3.46 9.62 2.43
N ARG A 78 -4.30 10.60 2.06
CA ARG A 78 -3.88 11.86 1.44
C ARG A 78 -2.98 12.66 2.38
N LYS A 79 -3.36 12.78 3.66
CA LYS A 79 -2.52 13.44 4.68
C LYS A 79 -1.17 12.75 4.82
N ILE A 80 -1.13 11.41 4.86
CA ILE A 80 0.11 10.62 4.93
C ILE A 80 0.97 10.87 3.68
N LEU A 81 0.40 10.79 2.48
CA LEU A 81 1.12 10.98 1.23
C LEU A 81 1.73 12.39 1.15
N HIS A 82 0.96 13.42 1.51
CA HIS A 82 1.44 14.80 1.53
C HIS A 82 2.63 14.99 2.49
N ASN A 83 2.55 14.45 3.71
CA ASN A 83 3.65 14.51 4.68
C ASN A 83 4.91 13.80 4.19
N LEU A 84 4.76 12.63 3.54
CA LEU A 84 5.89 11.88 2.99
C LEU A 84 6.50 12.56 1.76
N GLU A 85 5.67 13.19 0.92
CA GLU A 85 6.15 14.01 -0.19
C GLU A 85 7.00 15.18 0.32
N LEU A 86 6.53 15.93 1.33
CA LEU A 86 7.27 17.06 1.88
C LEU A 86 8.59 16.63 2.55
N SER A 87 8.57 15.52 3.28
CA SER A 87 9.72 15.08 4.08
C SER A 87 10.76 14.25 3.32
N LYS A 88 10.32 13.43 2.34
CA LYS A 88 11.16 12.46 1.62
C LYS A 88 11.17 12.66 0.11
N GLY A 89 10.26 13.47 -0.44
CA GLY A 89 10.06 13.62 -1.87
C GLY A 89 9.38 12.41 -2.51
N TRP A 90 9.01 12.57 -3.78
CA TRP A 90 8.37 11.50 -4.57
C TRP A 90 9.31 10.38 -5.02
N ASN A 91 10.62 10.60 -5.02
CA ASN A 91 11.62 9.58 -5.39
C ASN A 91 11.98 8.67 -4.20
N SER A 92 11.04 8.43 -3.28
CA SER A 92 11.23 7.58 -2.10
C SER A 92 10.24 6.42 -2.12
N LEU A 93 10.72 5.22 -1.74
CA LEU A 93 9.87 4.02 -1.63
C LEU A 93 8.76 4.18 -0.58
N ASP A 94 8.98 5.00 0.46
CA ASP A 94 7.94 5.27 1.46
C ASP A 94 6.79 6.08 0.89
N THR A 95 7.10 7.07 0.04
CA THR A 95 6.12 7.92 -0.62
C THR A 95 5.33 7.12 -1.67
N THR A 96 6.00 6.26 -2.45
CA THR A 96 5.33 5.39 -3.42
C THR A 96 4.43 4.34 -2.74
N ALA A 97 4.84 3.77 -1.61
CA ALA A 97 3.99 2.85 -0.85
C ALA A 97 2.73 3.56 -0.30
N ALA A 98 2.84 4.82 0.13
CA ALA A 98 1.68 5.59 0.55
C ALA A 98 0.73 5.91 -0.63
N ALA A 99 1.28 6.28 -1.79
CA ALA A 99 0.51 6.51 -3.01
C ALA A 99 -0.16 5.24 -3.54
N GLU A 100 0.49 4.08 -3.46
CA GLU A 100 -0.10 2.77 -3.77
C GLU A 100 -1.27 2.44 -2.83
N THR A 101 -1.12 2.71 -1.53
CA THR A 101 -2.21 2.49 -0.56
C THR A 101 -3.42 3.39 -0.86
N LEU A 102 -3.17 4.66 -1.21
CA LEU A 102 -4.20 5.60 -1.63
C LEU A 102 -4.89 5.14 -2.93
N SER A 103 -4.12 4.70 -3.92
CA SER A 103 -4.66 4.28 -5.23
C SER A 103 -5.56 3.05 -5.10
N VAL A 104 -5.22 2.09 -4.23
CA VAL A 104 -6.07 0.93 -3.96
C VAL A 104 -7.41 1.35 -3.34
N THR A 105 -7.39 2.34 -2.45
CA THR A 105 -8.61 2.90 -1.83
C THR A 105 -9.44 3.68 -2.85
N LEU A 106 -8.81 4.51 -3.69
CA LEU A 106 -9.48 5.25 -4.77
C LEU A 106 -10.16 4.32 -5.78
N GLN A 107 -9.54 3.19 -6.13
CA GLN A 107 -10.18 2.15 -6.94
C GLN A 107 -11.47 1.61 -6.31
N ASN A 108 -11.48 1.41 -4.99
CA ASN A 108 -12.66 0.92 -4.28
C ASN A 108 -13.78 1.97 -4.18
N ILE A 109 -13.42 3.26 -4.22
CA ILE A 109 -14.37 4.40 -4.23
C ILE A 109 -14.85 4.70 -5.67
N GLY A 110 -14.15 4.20 -6.69
CA GLY A 110 -14.47 4.42 -8.11
C GLY A 110 -13.76 5.61 -8.75
N ASN A 111 -12.81 6.25 -8.05
CA ASN A 111 -11.97 7.31 -8.63
C ASN A 111 -10.79 6.69 -9.40
N LEU A 112 -11.10 6.10 -10.55
CA LEU A 112 -10.17 5.29 -11.33
C LEU A 112 -9.07 6.13 -12.02
N LYS A 113 -9.36 7.37 -12.39
CA LYS A 113 -8.40 8.25 -13.07
C LYS A 113 -7.23 8.62 -12.16
N GLU A 114 -7.53 9.11 -10.96
CA GLU A 114 -6.49 9.49 -9.99
C GLU A 114 -5.70 8.26 -9.53
N SER A 115 -6.36 7.11 -9.36
CA SER A 115 -5.64 5.86 -9.07
C SER A 115 -4.64 5.48 -10.16
N GLU A 116 -4.95 5.71 -11.44
CA GLU A 116 -4.02 5.42 -12.54
C GLU A 116 -2.78 6.30 -12.46
N GLU A 117 -2.98 7.61 -12.30
CA GLU A 117 -1.90 8.59 -12.23
C GLU A 117 -0.93 8.27 -11.08
N LEU A 118 -1.47 7.89 -9.91
CA LEU A 118 -0.66 7.47 -8.76
C LEU A 118 0.12 6.18 -9.04
N LEU A 119 -0.52 5.14 -9.61
CA LEU A 119 0.13 3.86 -9.87
C LEU A 119 1.21 3.96 -10.95
N GLU A 120 0.97 4.70 -12.03
CA GLU A 120 1.98 4.91 -13.09
C GLU A 120 3.20 5.69 -12.56
N ARG A 121 2.97 6.67 -11.68
CA ARG A 121 4.06 7.38 -10.99
C ARG A 121 4.82 6.46 -10.04
N CYS A 122 4.12 5.62 -9.26
CA CYS A 122 4.74 4.61 -8.40
C CYS A 122 5.58 3.62 -9.21
N LEU A 123 5.06 3.11 -10.32
CA LEU A 123 5.76 2.18 -11.20
C LEU A 123 7.06 2.79 -11.72
N THR A 124 7.00 4.03 -12.22
CA THR A 124 8.17 4.76 -12.71
C THR A 124 9.26 4.89 -11.65
N VAL A 125 8.89 5.28 -10.43
CA VAL A 125 9.85 5.45 -9.33
C VAL A 125 10.40 4.10 -8.86
N ARG A 126 9.55 3.08 -8.69
CA ARG A 126 9.98 1.74 -8.28
C ARG A 126 10.94 1.12 -9.29
N ARG A 127 10.69 1.24 -10.60
CA ARG A 127 11.64 0.80 -11.66
C ARG A 127 12.99 1.51 -11.65
N LYS A 128 13.02 2.75 -11.15
CA LYS A 128 14.26 3.54 -11.06
C LYS A 128 15.08 3.18 -9.82
N ILE A 129 14.41 2.94 -8.69
CA ILE A 129 15.06 2.67 -7.40
C ILE A 129 15.36 1.17 -7.23
N LEU A 130 14.43 0.33 -7.69
CA LEU A 130 14.48 -1.12 -7.64
C LEU A 130 14.79 -1.64 -9.05
N SER A 131 15.31 -2.86 -9.16
CA SER A 131 15.41 -3.52 -10.45
C SER A 131 14.03 -3.83 -11.03
N GLU A 132 13.92 -3.88 -12.36
CA GLU A 132 12.68 -4.24 -13.09
C GLU A 132 12.10 -5.58 -12.62
N ASP A 133 12.95 -6.52 -12.19
CA ASP A 133 12.57 -7.85 -11.70
C ASP A 133 12.29 -7.91 -10.19
N HIS A 134 12.05 -6.77 -9.51
CA HIS A 134 11.73 -6.76 -8.08
C HIS A 134 10.24 -7.01 -7.82
N PHE A 135 9.88 -7.75 -6.75
CA PHE A 135 8.48 -8.12 -6.48
C PHE A 135 7.55 -6.90 -6.27
N GLU A 136 8.07 -5.80 -5.73
CA GLU A 136 7.30 -4.56 -5.57
C GLU A 136 6.93 -3.89 -6.91
N VAL A 137 7.68 -4.15 -7.98
CA VAL A 137 7.31 -3.73 -9.35
C VAL A 137 6.14 -4.60 -9.82
N ALA A 138 6.24 -5.92 -9.65
CA ALA A 138 5.17 -6.87 -9.97
C ALA A 138 3.85 -6.52 -9.26
N GLY A 139 3.91 -6.17 -7.96
CA GLY A 139 2.73 -5.73 -7.20
C GLY A 139 2.00 -4.53 -7.82
N ILE A 140 2.73 -3.52 -8.31
CA ILE A 140 2.11 -2.37 -9.00
C ILE A 140 1.46 -2.79 -10.32
N LEU A 141 2.06 -3.71 -11.07
CA LEU A 141 1.48 -4.23 -12.31
C LEU A 141 0.14 -4.93 -12.05
N VAL A 142 0.02 -5.70 -10.97
CA VAL A 142 -1.25 -6.31 -10.54
C VAL A 142 -2.30 -5.25 -10.23
N HIS A 143 -1.93 -4.18 -9.51
CA HIS A 143 -2.85 -3.08 -9.23
C HIS A 143 -3.30 -2.34 -10.49
N LEU A 144 -2.41 -2.11 -11.46
CA LEU A 144 -2.75 -1.53 -12.76
C LEU A 144 -3.63 -2.47 -13.60
N ALA A 145 -3.42 -3.78 -13.54
CA ALA A 145 -4.25 -4.76 -14.21
C ALA A 145 -5.69 -4.72 -13.66
N ARG A 146 -5.84 -4.76 -12.32
CA ARG A 146 -7.14 -4.61 -11.66
C ARG A 146 -7.83 -3.31 -12.05
N LEU A 147 -7.10 -2.20 -12.02
CA LEU A 147 -7.63 -0.89 -12.42
C LEU A 147 -8.15 -0.91 -13.86
N THR A 148 -7.40 -1.53 -14.78
CA THR A 148 -7.78 -1.67 -16.18
C THR A 148 -9.07 -2.49 -16.33
N LEU A 149 -9.24 -3.57 -15.56
CA LEU A 149 -10.48 -4.34 -15.52
C LEU A 149 -11.66 -3.54 -14.94
N LEU A 150 -11.43 -2.76 -13.88
CA LEU A 150 -12.45 -1.88 -13.30
C LEU A 150 -12.94 -0.84 -14.32
N LYS A 151 -12.02 -0.26 -15.09
CA LYS A 151 -12.37 0.67 -16.20
C LYS A 151 -13.21 0.00 -17.27
N ILE A 152 -12.90 -1.25 -17.64
CA ILE A 152 -13.75 -2.01 -18.56
C ILE A 152 -15.17 -2.14 -17.99
N THR A 153 -15.32 -2.47 -16.71
CA THR A 153 -16.65 -2.59 -16.12
C THR A 153 -17.41 -1.26 -16.01
N SER A 154 -16.71 -0.13 -15.85
CA SER A 154 -17.35 1.19 -15.94
C SER A 154 -17.72 1.55 -17.38
N ASP A 155 -16.88 1.18 -18.35
CA ASP A 155 -16.98 1.60 -19.74
C ASP A 155 -17.84 0.66 -20.60
N ILE A 156 -18.05 -0.61 -20.22
CA ILE A 156 -19.00 -1.54 -20.87
C ILE A 156 -20.43 -0.95 -20.84
N LYS A 157 -20.75 -0.12 -19.85
CA LYS A 157 -22.04 0.61 -19.83
C LYS A 157 -22.15 1.68 -20.93
N VAL A 158 -21.05 2.03 -21.60
CA VAL A 158 -20.94 3.18 -22.50
C VAL A 158 -20.50 2.78 -23.92
N ASN A 159 -19.57 1.83 -24.11
CA ASN A 159 -19.11 1.44 -25.45
C ASN A 159 -18.39 0.07 -25.50
N ASN A 160 -18.93 -0.91 -26.24
CA ASN A 160 -18.38 -2.27 -26.32
C ASN A 160 -17.02 -2.35 -27.05
N ASP A 161 -16.71 -1.39 -27.93
CA ASP A 161 -15.51 -1.43 -28.79
C ASP A 161 -14.19 -1.13 -28.04
N LEU A 162 -14.28 -0.50 -26.86
CA LEU A 162 -13.11 -0.18 -26.03
C LEU A 162 -12.71 -1.33 -25.09
N SER A 163 -13.48 -2.40 -25.01
CA SER A 163 -13.21 -3.52 -24.08
C SER A 163 -11.97 -4.33 -24.48
N THR A 164 -11.76 -4.55 -25.79
CA THR A 164 -10.66 -5.38 -26.31
C THR A 164 -9.26 -4.81 -26.00
N PRO A 165 -8.95 -3.52 -26.25
CA PRO A 165 -7.64 -2.96 -25.91
C PRO A 165 -7.32 -3.00 -24.40
N HIS A 166 -8.32 -2.74 -23.55
CA HIS A 166 -8.14 -2.79 -22.10
C HIS A 166 -7.92 -4.23 -21.62
N LEU A 167 -8.61 -5.24 -22.17
CA LEU A 167 -8.36 -6.65 -21.86
C LEU A 167 -6.94 -7.06 -22.24
N VAL A 168 -6.46 -6.62 -23.41
CA VAL A 168 -5.08 -6.88 -23.85
C VAL A 168 -4.08 -6.23 -22.89
N LYS A 169 -4.30 -4.96 -22.51
CA LYS A 169 -3.44 -4.27 -21.53
C LYS A 169 -3.44 -4.99 -20.17
N ALA A 170 -4.60 -5.35 -19.64
CA ALA A 170 -4.71 -6.06 -18.37
C ALA A 170 -3.98 -7.41 -18.40
N LYS A 171 -4.17 -8.19 -19.48
CA LYS A 171 -3.47 -9.47 -19.68
C LYS A 171 -1.95 -9.29 -19.73
N GLN A 172 -1.47 -8.27 -20.44
CA GLN A 172 -0.04 -7.98 -20.52
C GLN A 172 0.55 -7.67 -19.14
N LEU A 173 -0.12 -6.80 -18.36
CA LEU A 173 0.31 -6.44 -17.01
C LEU A 173 0.39 -7.65 -16.08
N VAL A 174 -0.61 -8.54 -16.12
CA VAL A 174 -0.60 -9.79 -15.35
C VAL A 174 0.54 -10.71 -15.79
N ASN A 175 0.73 -10.91 -17.09
CA ASN A 175 1.81 -11.74 -17.61
C ASN A 175 3.20 -11.22 -17.20
N ASP A 176 3.40 -9.91 -17.22
CA ASP A 176 4.65 -9.28 -16.80
C ASP A 176 4.89 -9.47 -15.30
N SER A 177 3.83 -9.36 -14.48
CA SER A 177 3.90 -9.65 -13.04
C SER A 177 4.25 -11.11 -12.75
N ILE A 178 3.60 -12.07 -13.43
CA ILE A 178 3.89 -13.50 -13.33
C ILE A 178 5.34 -13.78 -13.72
N ARG A 179 5.80 -13.23 -14.84
CA ARG A 179 7.20 -13.39 -15.30
C ARG A 179 8.20 -12.93 -14.23
N ILE A 180 7.95 -11.78 -13.59
CA ILE A 180 8.82 -11.25 -12.54
C ILE A 180 8.81 -12.18 -11.32
N THR A 181 7.62 -12.54 -10.82
CA THR A 181 7.49 -13.37 -9.62
C THR A 181 8.06 -14.78 -9.81
N GLU A 182 7.83 -15.41 -10.97
CA GLU A 182 8.45 -16.69 -11.32
C GLU A 182 9.97 -16.59 -11.43
N GLY A 183 10.49 -15.48 -11.99
CA GLY A 183 11.93 -15.22 -12.05
C GLY A 183 12.59 -15.11 -10.67
N ILE A 184 11.88 -14.54 -9.69
CA ILE A 184 12.33 -14.45 -8.28
C ILE A 184 12.28 -15.82 -7.59
N LEU A 185 11.22 -16.60 -7.84
CA LEU A 185 11.04 -17.91 -7.21
C LEU A 185 11.97 -18.98 -7.77
N ASN A 186 12.26 -18.91 -9.08
CA ASN A 186 13.08 -19.86 -9.81
C ASN A 186 14.32 -19.17 -10.42
N PRO A 187 15.23 -18.60 -9.61
CA PRO A 187 16.35 -17.83 -10.13
C PRO A 187 17.38 -18.72 -10.83
N SER A 188 17.83 -18.27 -12.00
CA SER A 188 18.95 -18.88 -12.74
C SER A 188 20.22 -18.95 -11.89
N ARG A 189 21.17 -19.83 -12.26
CA ARG A 189 22.45 -19.96 -11.54
C ARG A 189 23.23 -18.65 -11.47
N GLU A 190 23.10 -17.79 -12.46
CA GLU A 190 23.74 -16.47 -12.51
C GLU A 190 23.05 -15.46 -11.59
N ASN A 191 21.71 -15.48 -11.51
CA ASN A 191 20.96 -14.55 -10.66
C ASN A 191 21.13 -14.86 -9.17
N ARG A 192 21.36 -16.13 -8.79
CA ARG A 192 21.71 -16.50 -7.40
C ARG A 192 22.99 -15.83 -6.89
N LYS A 193 23.92 -15.46 -7.77
CA LYS A 193 25.17 -14.79 -7.39
C LYS A 193 25.02 -13.28 -7.18
N LYS A 194 23.92 -12.67 -7.69
CA LYS A 194 23.65 -11.23 -7.55
C LYS A 194 22.97 -10.88 -6.22
N LEU A 195 22.20 -11.81 -5.64
CA LEU A 195 21.59 -11.63 -4.32
C LEU A 195 22.59 -11.96 -3.21
N ASN A 196 23.37 -10.96 -2.80
CA ASN A 196 24.45 -11.11 -1.82
C ASN A 196 24.01 -11.28 -0.34
N SER A 197 22.75 -11.66 -0.07
CA SER A 197 22.37 -12.13 1.27
C SER A 197 21.17 -13.08 1.24
N THR A 198 21.24 -14.15 2.03
CA THR A 198 20.18 -15.16 2.15
C THR A 198 18.85 -14.55 2.60
N PHE A 199 18.90 -13.54 3.48
CA PHE A 199 17.71 -12.88 4.02
C PHE A 199 16.98 -12.00 2.99
N ALA A 200 17.71 -11.25 2.16
CA ALA A 200 17.10 -10.47 1.07
C ALA A 200 16.38 -11.40 0.07
N MET A 201 17.00 -12.54 -0.24
CA MET A 201 16.40 -13.56 -1.11
C MET A 201 15.11 -14.14 -0.55
N GLU A 202 15.09 -14.50 0.74
CA GLU A 202 13.86 -15.00 1.38
C GLU A 202 12.74 -13.95 1.36
N ARG A 203 13.08 -12.67 1.62
CA ARG A 203 12.09 -11.58 1.58
C ARG A 203 11.51 -11.39 0.18
N GLU A 204 12.34 -11.40 -0.86
CA GLU A 204 11.86 -11.28 -2.24
C GLU A 204 10.96 -12.44 -2.64
N LYS A 205 11.31 -13.68 -2.25
CA LYS A 205 10.46 -14.86 -2.50
C LYS A 205 9.13 -14.78 -1.78
N ILE A 206 9.12 -14.40 -0.50
CA ILE A 206 7.88 -14.20 0.26
C ILE A 206 7.02 -13.13 -0.42
N GLY A 207 7.64 -12.01 -0.82
CA GLY A 207 6.96 -10.94 -1.55
C GLY A 207 6.35 -11.43 -2.87
N ALA A 208 7.10 -12.20 -3.65
CA ALA A 208 6.62 -12.78 -4.90
C ALA A 208 5.41 -13.72 -4.69
N ILE A 209 5.44 -14.56 -3.64
CA ILE A 209 4.29 -15.42 -3.29
C ILE A 209 3.06 -14.58 -2.93
N VAL A 210 3.24 -13.49 -2.17
CA VAL A 210 2.14 -12.59 -1.81
C VAL A 210 1.52 -11.93 -3.05
N VAL A 211 2.34 -11.53 -4.03
CA VAL A 211 1.85 -10.99 -5.30
C VAL A 211 1.03 -12.04 -6.07
N LEU A 212 1.54 -13.28 -6.20
CA LEU A 212 0.82 -14.38 -6.84
C LEU A 212 -0.51 -14.73 -6.14
N MET A 213 -0.55 -14.68 -4.80
CA MET A 213 -1.80 -14.85 -4.05
C MET A 213 -2.82 -13.78 -4.41
N HIS A 214 -2.39 -12.52 -4.52
CA HIS A 214 -3.25 -11.43 -4.98
C HIS A 214 -3.74 -11.66 -6.42
N GLU A 215 -2.89 -12.18 -7.31
CA GLU A 215 -3.28 -12.52 -8.68
C GLU A 215 -4.35 -13.62 -8.73
N SER A 216 -4.24 -14.64 -7.88
CA SER A 216 -5.19 -15.76 -7.83
C SER A 216 -6.60 -15.36 -7.37
N GLN A 217 -6.74 -14.22 -6.69
CA GLN A 217 -8.06 -13.68 -6.29
C GLN A 217 -8.85 -13.11 -7.47
N PHE A 218 -8.24 -12.94 -8.66
CA PHE A 218 -8.92 -12.49 -9.88
C PHE A 218 -9.43 -13.64 -10.77
N SER A 219 -9.22 -14.91 -10.38
CA SER A 219 -9.51 -16.08 -11.21
C SER A 219 -10.85 -16.77 -10.93
N TYR A 220 -11.82 -16.08 -10.31
CA TYR A 220 -13.14 -16.64 -9.96
C TYR A 220 -14.30 -15.75 -10.40
#